data_AF-A0A936CX69-F1
#
_entry.id   AF-A0A936CX69-F1
#
_cell.length_a   1.000
_cell.length_b   1.000
_cell.length_c   1.000
_cell.angle_alpha   90.00
_cell.angle_beta   90.00
_cell.angle_gamma   90.00
#
_symmetry.space_group_name_H-M   'P 1'
#
loop_
_entity.id
_entity.type
_entity.pdbx_description
1 polymer ?
#
loop_
_entity_poly.entity_id
_entity_poly.type
_entity_poly.pdbx_seq_one_letter_code
_entity_poly.pdbx_strand_id
1 'polypeptide(L)'
;MSRIRIGETVYEVQSIERLTIKEALMLEQETAQLGRPLSWAQILAAAADLKGLSREEYLAHPLGLWFTAFLIYTARLRAGEQLTLAEAIDFPIGDLTVLADPEDRASKGPRKARPGTGRAGAAARRKPARTKT
;
A
#
# COMPACT_ATOMS: atom_id res chain seq x y z
N MET A 1 0.26 -4.28 9.87
CA MET A 1 1.43 -4.58 9.03
C MET A 1 1.03 -5.71 8.10
N SER A 2 1.02 -5.46 6.79
CA SER A 2 0.54 -6.44 5.83
C SER A 2 1.31 -7.76 5.93
N ARG A 3 0.62 -8.89 5.80
CA ARG A 3 1.23 -10.22 5.78
C ARG A 3 1.07 -10.84 4.41
N ILE A 4 2.04 -11.64 4.00
CA ILE A 4 1.94 -12.45 2.79
C ILE A 4 2.06 -13.92 3.17
N ARG A 5 1.35 -14.78 2.45
CA ARG A 5 1.53 -16.22 2.49
C ARG A 5 2.15 -16.67 1.18
N ILE A 6 3.16 -17.53 1.28
CA ILE A 6 3.79 -18.20 0.14
C ILE A 6 3.72 -19.70 0.44
N GLY A 7 2.91 -20.43 -0.32
CA GLY A 7 2.57 -21.81 0.01
C GLY A 7 1.90 -21.91 1.38
N GLU A 8 2.53 -22.62 2.31
CA GLU A 8 2.02 -22.78 3.68
C GLU A 8 2.61 -21.77 4.68
N THR A 9 3.67 -21.05 4.30
CA THR A 9 4.41 -20.15 5.21
C THR A 9 3.86 -18.74 5.15
N VAL A 10 3.70 -18.10 6.32
CA VAL A 10 3.26 -16.72 6.45
C VAL A 10 4.43 -15.83 6.87
N TYR A 11 4.63 -14.75 6.14
CA TYR A 11 5.66 -13.75 6.37
C TYR A 11 5.06 -12.40 6.73
N GLU A 12 5.76 -11.66 7.59
CA GLU A 12 5.47 -10.26 7.84
C GLU A 12 6.17 -9.38 6.80
N VAL A 13 5.39 -8.57 6.09
CA VAL A 13 5.95 -7.61 5.15
C VAL A 13 6.44 -6.40 5.92
N GLN A 14 7.70 -6.07 5.72
CA GLN A 14 8.31 -4.85 6.24
C GLN A 14 8.73 -3.91 5.10
N SER A 15 8.88 -2.63 5.43
CA SER A 15 9.42 -1.65 4.48
C SER A 15 10.81 -2.07 4.01
N ILE A 16 11.07 -1.94 2.71
CA ILE A 16 12.38 -2.14 2.10
C ILE A 16 13.45 -1.23 2.72
N GLU A 17 13.07 -0.08 3.26
CA GLU A 17 13.98 0.86 3.94
C GLU A 17 14.65 0.28 5.19
N ARG A 18 14.20 -0.90 5.68
CA ARG A 18 14.81 -1.59 6.83
C ARG A 18 15.96 -2.53 6.44
N LEU A 19 16.27 -2.66 5.16
CA LEU A 19 17.43 -3.42 4.71
C LEU A 19 18.72 -2.84 5.31
N THR A 20 19.66 -3.72 5.62
CA THR A 20 21.03 -3.29 5.95
C THR A 20 21.72 -2.75 4.70
N ILE A 21 22.78 -1.95 4.85
CA ILE A 21 23.55 -1.43 3.71
C ILE A 21 24.07 -2.59 2.83
N LYS A 22 24.52 -3.69 3.46
CA LYS A 22 24.95 -4.89 2.75
C LYS A 22 23.81 -5.48 1.92
N GLU A 23 22.64 -5.66 2.50
CA GLU A 23 21.47 -6.20 1.80
C GLU A 23 21.03 -5.30 0.64
N ALA A 24 21.10 -3.99 0.79
CA ALA A 24 20.79 -3.04 -0.28
C ALA A 24 21.78 -3.15 -1.45
N LEU A 25 23.08 -3.23 -1.17
CA LEU A 25 24.11 -3.40 -2.22
C LEU A 25 23.99 -4.75 -2.93
N MET A 26 23.71 -5.83 -2.18
CA MET A 26 23.44 -7.15 -2.76
C MET A 26 22.20 -7.10 -3.65
N LEU A 27 21.14 -6.44 -3.21
CA LEU A 27 19.92 -6.28 -3.99
C LEU A 27 20.19 -5.55 -5.33
N GLU A 28 20.96 -4.46 -5.33
CA GLU A 28 21.36 -3.78 -6.57
C GLU A 28 22.08 -4.75 -7.53
N GLN A 29 23.06 -5.50 -7.02
CA GLN A 29 23.81 -6.47 -7.79
C GLN A 29 22.90 -7.55 -8.40
N GLU A 30 21.96 -8.08 -7.62
CA GLU A 30 21.04 -9.12 -8.05
C GLU A 30 20.01 -8.61 -9.08
N THR A 31 19.55 -7.36 -8.96
CA THR A 31 18.68 -6.76 -9.98
C THR A 31 19.38 -6.67 -11.34
N ALA A 32 20.68 -6.34 -11.34
CA ALA A 32 21.49 -6.33 -12.55
C ALA A 32 21.63 -7.75 -13.15
N GLN A 33 21.84 -8.76 -12.33
CA GLN A 33 21.92 -10.17 -12.76
C GLN A 33 20.61 -10.68 -13.36
N LEU A 34 19.47 -10.22 -12.82
CA LEU A 34 18.12 -10.54 -13.31
C LEU A 34 17.70 -9.70 -14.53
N GLY A 35 18.63 -8.93 -15.11
CA GLY A 35 18.42 -8.22 -16.39
C GLY A 35 17.77 -6.84 -16.27
N ARG A 36 17.57 -6.32 -15.05
CA ARG A 36 17.09 -4.95 -14.82
C ARG A 36 17.92 -4.28 -13.73
N PRO A 37 19.09 -3.71 -14.06
CA PRO A 37 19.90 -3.02 -13.07
C PRO A 37 19.13 -1.84 -12.47
N LEU A 38 18.89 -1.90 -11.16
CA LEU A 38 18.22 -0.86 -10.39
C LEU A 38 19.15 -0.42 -9.25
N SER A 39 19.44 0.87 -9.18
CA SER A 39 20.13 1.44 -8.02
C SER A 39 19.17 1.57 -6.84
N TRP A 40 19.73 1.67 -5.64
CA TRP A 40 18.99 1.85 -4.41
C TRP A 40 18.12 3.11 -4.46
N ALA A 41 18.64 4.20 -5.05
CA ALA A 41 17.87 5.42 -5.27
C ALA A 41 16.64 5.19 -6.16
N GLN A 42 16.77 4.36 -7.20
CA GLN A 42 15.65 4.01 -8.08
C GLN A 42 14.64 3.10 -7.37
N ILE A 43 15.10 2.18 -6.52
CA ILE A 43 14.24 1.31 -5.69
C ILE A 43 13.41 2.17 -4.72
N LEU A 44 14.04 3.15 -4.06
CA LEU A 44 13.34 4.08 -3.17
C LEU A 44 12.36 4.99 -3.93
N ALA A 45 12.74 5.49 -5.10
CA ALA A 45 11.85 6.25 -5.96
C ALA A 45 10.62 5.41 -6.35
N ALA A 46 10.83 4.15 -6.74
CA ALA A 46 9.74 3.23 -7.06
C ALA A 46 8.81 2.99 -5.87
N ALA A 47 9.34 2.89 -4.65
CA ALA A 47 8.55 2.77 -3.44
C ALA A 47 7.63 3.97 -3.23
N ALA A 48 8.14 5.18 -3.49
CA ALA A 48 7.38 6.42 -3.39
C ALA A 48 6.32 6.52 -4.50
N ASP A 49 6.67 6.19 -5.75
CA ASP A 49 5.79 6.26 -6.91
C ASP A 49 4.61 5.27 -6.82
N LEU A 50 4.87 4.08 -6.28
CA LEU A 50 3.85 3.05 -6.10
C LEU A 50 2.92 3.32 -4.90
N LYS A 51 3.28 4.26 -4.03
CA LYS A 51 2.54 4.55 -2.81
C LYS A 51 1.21 5.21 -3.15
N GLY A 52 0.12 4.59 -2.71
CA GLY A 52 -1.23 5.14 -2.87
C GLY A 52 -1.86 4.89 -4.24
N LEU A 53 -1.18 4.16 -5.13
CA LEU A 53 -1.78 3.64 -6.34
C LEU A 53 -2.91 2.65 -6.01
N SER A 54 -3.96 2.67 -6.83
CA SER A 54 -4.94 1.59 -6.83
C SER A 54 -4.30 0.26 -7.24
N ARG A 55 -4.98 -0.85 -6.98
CA ARG A 55 -4.51 -2.18 -7.37
C ARG A 55 -4.29 -2.29 -8.89
N GLU A 56 -5.16 -1.69 -9.68
CA GLU A 56 -5.07 -1.72 -11.14
C GLU A 56 -3.85 -0.93 -11.64
N GLU A 57 -3.67 0.29 -11.13
CA GLU A 57 -2.50 1.12 -11.43
C GLU A 57 -1.19 0.46 -10.99
N TYR A 58 -1.18 -0.18 -9.82
CA TYR A 58 -0.02 -0.92 -9.32
C TYR A 58 0.39 -2.06 -10.25
N LEU A 59 -0.58 -2.84 -10.73
CA LEU A 59 -0.32 -3.96 -11.64
C LEU A 59 0.09 -3.51 -13.04
N ALA A 60 -0.40 -2.35 -13.49
CA ALA A 60 0.01 -1.73 -14.74
C ALA A 60 1.38 -1.01 -14.64
N HIS A 61 1.87 -0.75 -13.43
CA HIS A 61 3.10 0.00 -13.23
C HIS A 61 4.33 -0.81 -13.69
N PRO A 62 5.28 -0.20 -14.45
CA PRO A 62 6.47 -0.92 -14.95
C PRO A 62 7.34 -1.56 -13.87
N LEU A 63 7.28 -1.06 -12.63
CA LEU A 63 8.02 -1.58 -11.48
C LEU A 63 7.13 -2.30 -10.46
N GLY A 64 5.83 -2.47 -10.70
CA GLY A 64 4.91 -3.09 -9.73
C GLY A 64 5.34 -4.51 -9.36
N LEU A 65 5.63 -5.35 -10.36
CA LEU A 65 6.09 -6.72 -10.12
C LEU A 65 7.46 -6.77 -9.44
N TRP A 66 8.40 -5.90 -9.84
CA TRP A 66 9.72 -5.80 -9.22
C TRP A 66 9.61 -5.39 -7.75
N PHE A 67 8.73 -4.44 -7.44
CA PHE A 67 8.50 -4.03 -6.07
C PHE A 67 7.85 -5.13 -5.24
N THR A 68 6.95 -5.93 -5.83
CA THR A 68 6.41 -7.13 -5.18
C THR A 68 7.53 -8.12 -4.85
N ALA A 69 8.45 -8.37 -5.79
CA ALA A 69 9.61 -9.22 -5.57
C ALA A 69 10.49 -8.71 -4.41
N PHE A 70 10.71 -7.40 -4.33
CA PHE A 70 11.46 -6.78 -3.24
C PHE A 70 10.79 -6.94 -1.88
N LEU A 71 9.46 -6.82 -1.81
CA LEU A 71 8.70 -7.04 -0.57
C LEU A 71 8.76 -8.50 -0.12
N ILE A 72 8.74 -9.45 -1.05
CA ILE A 72 8.92 -10.88 -0.75
C ILE A 72 10.32 -11.14 -0.21
N TYR A 73 11.35 -10.63 -0.90
CA TYR A 73 12.74 -10.76 -0.50
C TYR A 73 12.97 -10.23 0.91
N THR A 74 12.50 -9.00 1.19
CA THR A 74 12.65 -8.42 2.53
C THR A 74 11.91 -9.24 3.58
N ALA A 75 10.70 -9.71 3.29
CA ALA A 75 9.91 -10.51 4.22
C ALA A 75 10.61 -11.84 4.58
N ARG A 76 11.23 -12.52 3.61
CA ARG A 76 11.98 -13.78 3.83
C ARG A 76 13.28 -13.54 4.60
N LEU A 77 14.05 -12.50 4.26
CA LEU A 77 15.23 -12.13 5.04
C LEU A 77 14.89 -11.88 6.52
N ARG A 78 13.75 -11.23 6.79
CA ARG A 78 13.31 -10.93 8.17
C ARG A 78 12.77 -12.16 8.91
N ALA A 79 12.34 -13.19 8.20
CA ALA A 79 12.06 -14.49 8.78
C ALA A 79 13.34 -15.29 9.14
N GLY A 80 14.54 -14.73 8.86
CA GLY A 80 15.82 -15.35 9.16
C GLY A 80 16.39 -16.19 8.02
N GLU A 81 15.77 -16.15 6.84
CA GLU A 81 16.28 -16.83 5.66
C GLU A 81 17.48 -16.08 5.07
N GLN A 82 18.44 -16.82 4.53
CA GLN A 82 19.64 -16.28 3.87
C GLN A 82 19.59 -16.69 2.41
N LEU A 83 18.94 -15.87 1.60
CA LEU A 83 18.65 -16.13 0.20
C LEU A 83 19.02 -14.91 -0.63
N THR A 84 19.25 -15.13 -1.92
CA THR A 84 19.25 -14.09 -2.96
C THR A 84 17.81 -13.71 -3.33
N LEU A 85 17.63 -12.58 -4.00
CA LEU A 85 16.36 -12.14 -4.58
C LEU A 85 15.79 -13.21 -5.53
N ALA A 86 16.64 -13.82 -6.36
CA ALA A 86 16.23 -14.85 -7.31
C ALA A 86 15.64 -16.06 -6.58
N GLU A 87 16.33 -16.57 -5.56
CA GLU A 87 15.84 -17.69 -4.73
C GLU A 87 14.61 -17.29 -3.90
N ALA A 88 14.52 -16.03 -3.48
CA ALA A 88 13.39 -15.55 -2.71
C ALA A 88 12.08 -15.58 -3.50
N ILE A 89 12.15 -15.37 -4.83
CA ILE A 89 11.00 -15.30 -5.74
C ILE A 89 10.82 -16.53 -6.65
N ASP A 90 11.64 -17.56 -6.48
CA ASP A 90 11.55 -18.81 -7.25
C ASP A 90 10.41 -19.70 -6.72
N PHE A 91 9.17 -19.30 -7.01
CA PHE A 91 7.97 -20.06 -6.73
C PHE A 91 6.81 -19.66 -7.67
N PRO A 92 5.80 -20.54 -7.86
CA PRO A 92 4.63 -20.21 -8.67
C PRO A 92 3.88 -19.00 -8.13
N ILE A 93 3.57 -18.02 -8.98
CA ILE A 93 2.83 -16.81 -8.55
C ILE A 93 1.47 -17.14 -7.90
N GLY A 94 0.85 -18.27 -8.25
CA GLY A 94 -0.39 -18.76 -7.66
C GLY A 94 -0.28 -19.12 -6.18
N ASP A 95 0.94 -19.34 -5.67
CA ASP A 95 1.19 -19.64 -4.26
C ASP A 95 1.31 -18.37 -3.41
N LEU A 96 1.34 -17.19 -4.03
CA LEU A 96 1.35 -15.90 -3.35
C LEU A 96 -0.07 -15.47 -2.96
N THR A 97 -0.31 -15.31 -1.67
CA THR A 97 -1.56 -14.73 -1.15
C THR A 97 -1.24 -13.54 -0.25
N VAL A 98 -1.79 -12.36 -0.56
CA VAL A 98 -1.74 -11.21 0.35
C VAL A 98 -2.82 -11.34 1.40
N LEU A 99 -2.43 -11.37 2.68
CA LEU A 99 -3.33 -11.45 3.81
C LEU A 99 -3.66 -10.03 4.28
N ALA A 100 -4.95 -9.66 4.22
CA ALA A 100 -5.42 -8.39 4.73
C ALA A 100 -5.17 -8.26 6.23
N ASP A 101 -4.76 -7.07 6.68
CA ASP A 101 -4.67 -6.77 8.10
C ASP A 101 -6.07 -6.77 8.75
N PRO A 102 -6.22 -7.18 10.01
CA PRO A 102 -7.51 -7.13 10.71
C PRO A 102 -8.12 -5.73 10.75
N GLU A 103 -7.29 -4.68 10.74
CA GLU A 103 -7.73 -3.27 10.76
C GLU A 103 -8.34 -2.81 9.42
N ASP A 104 -7.99 -3.42 8.29
CA ASP A 104 -8.58 -3.10 6.98
C ASP A 104 -10.01 -3.65 6.81
N ARG A 105 -10.46 -4.52 7.73
CA ARG A 105 -11.87 -4.94 7.81
C ARG A 105 -12.74 -3.98 8.62
N ALA A 106 -12.19 -2.87 9.13
CA ALA A 106 -13.00 -1.78 9.64
C ALA A 106 -13.70 -1.09 8.47
N SER A 107 -14.86 -1.66 8.11
CA SER A 107 -15.82 -1.13 7.14
C SER A 107 -15.87 0.39 7.16
N LYS A 108 -15.82 1.01 5.98
CA LYS A 108 -16.43 2.33 5.72
C LYS A 108 -17.92 2.23 6.06
N GLY A 109 -18.27 2.26 7.34
CA GLY A 109 -19.65 2.43 7.77
C GLY A 109 -20.16 3.74 7.18
N PRO A 110 -21.42 3.81 6.69
CA PRO A 110 -21.95 5.04 6.14
C PRO A 110 -21.85 6.12 7.23
N ARG A 111 -21.11 7.20 6.95
CA ARG A 111 -21.13 8.41 7.78
C ARG A 111 -22.59 8.88 7.81
N LYS A 112 -23.31 8.52 8.86
CA LYS A 112 -24.62 9.08 9.17
C LYS A 112 -24.41 10.58 9.29
N ALA A 113 -24.95 11.36 8.35
CA ALA A 113 -24.94 12.81 8.43
C ALA A 113 -25.56 13.22 9.77
N ARG A 114 -24.80 13.96 10.57
CA ARG A 114 -25.26 14.49 11.86
C ARG A 114 -26.40 15.48 11.56
N PRO A 115 -27.59 15.35 12.15
CA PRO A 115 -28.68 16.30 11.95
C PRO A 115 -28.25 17.68 12.44
N GLY A 116 -28.46 18.70 11.61
CA GLY A 116 -28.14 20.09 11.92
C GLY A 116 -28.91 20.54 13.17
N THR A 117 -28.17 20.87 14.23
CA THR A 117 -28.71 21.56 15.40
C THR A 117 -28.66 23.06 15.12
N GLY A 118 -29.80 23.71 14.86
CA GLY A 118 -29.82 25.16 14.74
C GLY A 118 -31.14 25.76 14.25
N ARG A 119 -32.05 26.01 15.20
CA ARG A 119 -33.20 26.93 15.14
C ARG A 119 -34.40 26.53 14.27
N ALA A 120 -35.30 25.78 14.91
CA ALA A 120 -36.72 26.08 14.80
C ALA A 120 -37.03 27.38 15.56
N GLY A 121 -37.64 28.34 14.88
CA GLY A 121 -38.03 29.63 15.46
C GLY A 121 -39.12 30.28 14.60
N ALA A 122 -40.36 29.89 14.90
CA ALA A 122 -41.61 30.63 14.69
C ALA A 122 -41.96 31.13 13.28
N ALA A 123 -42.97 30.48 12.69
CA ALA A 123 -43.80 31.05 11.66
C ALA A 123 -44.64 32.22 12.22
N ALA A 124 -44.71 33.33 11.49
CA ALA A 124 -45.94 34.14 11.42
C ALA A 124 -45.93 35.01 10.15
N ARG A 125 -46.96 34.80 9.33
CA ARG A 125 -47.29 35.52 8.10
C ARG A 125 -47.83 36.91 8.41
N ARG A 126 -47.56 37.91 7.55
CA ARG A 126 -48.53 38.68 6.73
C ARG A 126 -47.91 40.00 6.22
N LYS A 127 -47.95 40.21 4.89
CA LYS A 127 -47.90 41.52 4.18
C LYS A 127 -49.33 42.14 4.15
N PRO A 128 -49.62 43.39 3.67
CA PRO A 128 -48.80 44.34 2.90
C PRO A 128 -48.98 45.88 3.20
N ALA A 129 -48.20 46.70 2.45
CA ALA A 129 -48.53 47.99 1.78
C ALA A 129 -48.48 49.37 2.51
N ARG A 130 -47.66 50.29 1.91
CA ARG A 130 -47.86 51.75 1.63
C ARG A 130 -48.07 52.71 2.84
N THR A 131 -47.66 53.99 2.94
CA THR A 131 -47.28 55.09 2.04
C THR A 131 -46.49 56.15 2.86
N LYS A 132 -45.76 57.04 2.16
CA LYS A 132 -45.08 58.28 2.61
C LYS A 132 -45.86 59.16 3.61
N THR A 133 -45.14 59.96 4.40
CA THR A 133 -45.23 61.44 4.41
C THR A 133 -43.86 62.00 4.78
#